data_AF-A0A975TLW5-F1
#
_entry.id   AF-A0A975TLW5-F1
#
_cell.length_a   1.000
_cell.length_b   1.000
_cell.length_c   1.000
_cell.angle_alpha   90.00
_cell.angle_beta   90.00
_cell.angle_gamma   90.00
#
_symmetry.space_group_name_H-M   'P 1'
#
loop_
_entity.id
_entity.type
_entity.pdbx_description
1 polymer ?
#
loop_
_entity_poly.entity_id
_entity_poly.type
_entity_poly.pdbx_seq_one_letter_code
_entity_poly.pdbx_strand_id
1 'polypeptide(L)'
;MVFMYAKTPRVLSRHQDVQDELERVAFEIAVRAEEILIQHRADGDSSIEVEEGDVDKYVVLSDERGQKAALSIEYGRAASTVTRKDAFGNEFEVEVPGMDGLYVLATASGLPKKRKGRVKLD
;
A
#
# COMPACT_ATOMS: atom_id res chain seq x y z
N MET A 1 -31.00 28.41 -8.91
CA MET A 1 -30.46 27.27 -9.70
C MET A 1 -29.05 26.82 -9.28
N VAL A 2 -28.23 27.66 -8.64
CA VAL A 2 -26.84 27.33 -8.24
C VAL A 2 -26.73 26.28 -7.12
N PHE A 3 -27.71 26.20 -6.20
CA PHE A 3 -27.67 25.26 -5.07
C PHE A 3 -27.85 23.78 -5.42
N MET A 4 -28.47 23.45 -6.56
CA MET A 4 -28.58 22.05 -7.02
C MET A 4 -27.22 21.51 -7.50
N TYR A 5 -26.46 22.32 -8.24
CA TYR A 5 -25.15 21.93 -8.78
C TYR A 5 -24.11 21.65 -7.69
N ALA A 6 -24.12 22.40 -6.59
CA ALA A 6 -23.15 22.22 -5.49
C ALA A 6 -23.29 20.87 -4.77
N LYS A 7 -24.50 20.29 -4.70
CA LYS A 7 -24.74 18.99 -4.05
C LYS A 7 -24.70 17.80 -5.02
N THR A 8 -24.71 18.07 -6.33
CA THR A 8 -24.78 17.03 -7.37
C THR A 8 -23.62 16.02 -7.27
N PRO A 9 -22.35 16.42 -7.06
CA PRO A 9 -21.24 15.47 -6.93
C PRO A 9 -21.41 14.50 -5.76
N ARG A 10 -21.90 14.99 -4.62
CA ARG A 10 -22.11 14.18 -3.41
C ARG A 10 -23.26 13.18 -3.55
N VAL A 11 -24.28 13.53 -4.35
CA VAL A 11 -25.40 12.63 -4.65
C VAL A 11 -24.93 11.55 -5.62
N LEU A 12 -24.20 11.93 -6.66
CA LEU A 12 -23.65 11.00 -7.65
C LEU A 12 -22.65 10.03 -7.03
N SER A 13 -21.75 10.51 -6.17
CA SER A 13 -20.75 9.66 -5.52
C SER A 13 -21.37 8.62 -4.59
N ARG A 14 -22.63 8.78 -4.16
CA ARG A 14 -23.35 7.84 -3.30
C ARG A 14 -24.40 7.02 -4.05
N HIS A 15 -24.49 7.20 -5.37
CA HIS A 15 -25.39 6.42 -6.19
C HIS A 15 -24.95 4.96 -6.18
N GLN A 16 -25.91 4.02 -6.12
CA GLN A 16 -25.61 2.59 -6.00
C GLN A 16 -24.70 2.10 -7.11
N ASP A 17 -25.04 2.39 -8.38
CA ASP A 17 -24.21 2.00 -9.53
C ASP A 17 -22.76 2.50 -9.45
N VAL A 18 -22.53 3.67 -8.83
CA VAL A 18 -21.17 4.20 -8.65
C VAL A 18 -20.45 3.42 -7.55
N GLN A 19 -21.12 3.13 -6.45
CA GLN A 19 -20.55 2.36 -5.35
C GLN A 19 -20.29 0.90 -5.74
N ASP A 20 -21.19 0.28 -6.51
CA ASP A 20 -21.02 -1.08 -7.05
C ASP A 20 -19.80 -1.16 -7.97
N GLU A 21 -19.62 -0.16 -8.83
CA GLU A 21 -18.45 -0.10 -9.72
C GLU A 21 -17.15 0.13 -8.93
N LEU A 22 -17.17 0.99 -7.91
CA LEU A 22 -16.02 1.17 -7.01
C LEU A 22 -15.68 -0.11 -6.26
N GLU A 23 -16.67 -0.86 -5.77
CA GLU A 23 -16.47 -2.15 -5.12
C GLU A 23 -15.88 -3.19 -6.09
N ARG A 24 -16.43 -3.28 -7.30
CA ARG A 24 -15.93 -4.18 -8.36
C ARG A 24 -14.46 -3.90 -8.67
N VAL A 25 -14.11 -2.62 -8.86
CA VAL A 25 -12.74 -2.20 -9.18
C VAL A 25 -11.81 -2.43 -7.98
N ALA A 26 -12.23 -2.07 -6.77
CA ALA A 26 -11.42 -2.29 -5.57
C ALA A 26 -11.14 -3.77 -5.33
N PHE A 27 -12.15 -4.63 -5.51
CA PHE A 27 -12.01 -6.08 -5.41
C PHE A 27 -11.03 -6.63 -6.45
N GLU A 28 -11.15 -6.21 -7.71
CA GLU A 28 -10.25 -6.62 -8.79
C GLU A 28 -8.78 -6.24 -8.48
N ILE A 29 -8.56 -5.03 -7.99
CA ILE A 29 -7.22 -4.57 -7.58
C ILE A 29 -6.71 -5.36 -6.38
N ALA A 30 -7.56 -5.63 -5.38
CA ALA A 30 -7.18 -6.36 -4.17
C ALA A 30 -6.73 -7.79 -4.51
N VAL A 31 -7.49 -8.52 -5.32
CA VAL A 31 -7.14 -9.89 -5.74
C VAL A 31 -5.82 -9.93 -6.49
N ARG A 32 -5.59 -8.98 -7.42
CA ARG A 32 -4.30 -8.87 -8.14
C ARG A 32 -3.15 -8.55 -7.20
N ALA A 33 -3.35 -7.63 -6.26
CA ALA A 33 -2.34 -7.28 -5.27
C ALA A 33 -1.98 -8.48 -4.38
N GLU A 34 -2.99 -9.28 -4.00
CA GLU A 34 -2.80 -10.47 -3.19
C GLU A 34 -2.04 -11.55 -3.97
N GLU A 35 -2.35 -11.75 -5.25
CA GLU A 35 -1.60 -12.65 -6.13
C GLU A 35 -0.11 -12.26 -6.21
N ILE A 36 0.19 -10.99 -6.48
CA ILE A 36 1.57 -10.48 -6.54
C ILE A 36 2.28 -10.70 -5.20
N LEU A 37 1.60 -10.40 -4.09
CA LEU A 37 2.16 -10.54 -2.76
C LEU A 37 2.46 -12.01 -2.42
N ILE A 38 1.60 -12.94 -2.82
CA ILE A 38 1.81 -14.39 -2.64
C ILE A 38 3.00 -14.88 -3.48
N GLN A 39 3.10 -14.46 -4.74
CA GLN A 39 4.21 -14.84 -5.63
C GLN A 39 5.59 -14.41 -5.08
N HIS A 40 5.63 -13.34 -4.29
CA HIS A 40 6.85 -12.78 -3.72
C HIS A 40 7.04 -13.03 -2.21
N ARG A 41 6.10 -13.74 -1.56
CA ARG A 41 6.22 -14.07 -0.13
C ARG A 41 7.24 -15.20 0.05
N ALA A 42 8.36 -14.88 0.67
CA ALA A 42 9.23 -15.87 1.31
C ALA A 42 8.80 -16.13 2.76
N ASP A 43 8.48 -15.08 3.56
CA ASP A 43 8.04 -15.18 4.98
C ASP A 43 7.53 -13.81 5.50
N GLY A 44 6.53 -13.18 4.86
CA GLY A 44 6.08 -11.82 5.21
C GLY A 44 4.67 -11.76 5.82
N ASP A 45 4.50 -11.11 6.96
CA ASP A 45 3.21 -10.88 7.65
C ASP A 45 2.32 -9.79 7.01
N SER A 46 2.59 -9.39 5.76
CA SER A 46 1.84 -8.34 5.06
C SER A 46 0.58 -8.87 4.39
N SER A 47 -0.55 -8.19 4.51
CA SER A 47 -1.84 -8.55 3.91
C SER A 47 -2.37 -7.45 3.00
N ILE A 48 -3.23 -7.83 2.07
CA ILE A 48 -4.08 -6.88 1.34
C ILE A 48 -5.39 -6.74 2.11
N GLU A 49 -5.80 -5.50 2.35
CA GLU A 49 -7.04 -5.16 3.01
C GLU A 49 -7.84 -4.20 2.12
N VAL A 50 -9.17 -4.31 2.17
CA VAL A 50 -10.06 -3.36 1.51
C VAL A 50 -10.80 -2.60 2.59
N GLU A 51 -10.64 -1.27 2.56
CA GLU A 51 -11.33 -0.37 3.47
C GLU A 51 -12.34 0.49 2.71
N GLU A 52 -13.37 0.91 3.43
CA GLU A 52 -14.42 1.75 2.90
C GLU A 52 -14.49 3.06 3.68
N GLY A 53 -14.43 4.17 2.96
CA GLY A 53 -14.74 5.51 3.46
C GLY A 53 -16.17 5.91 3.14
N ASP A 54 -16.48 7.20 3.33
CA ASP A 54 -17.82 7.76 3.09
C ASP A 54 -18.35 7.58 1.66
N VAL A 55 -17.44 7.58 0.68
CA VAL A 55 -17.72 7.45 -0.77
C VAL A 55 -16.62 6.72 -1.53
N ASP A 56 -15.49 6.47 -0.87
CA ASP A 56 -14.27 5.96 -1.47
C ASP A 56 -14.02 4.53 -0.99
N LYS A 57 -13.38 3.72 -1.84
CA LYS A 57 -12.86 2.39 -1.47
C LYS A 57 -11.34 2.43 -1.56
N TYR A 58 -10.67 1.87 -0.56
CA TYR A 58 -9.20 1.84 -0.48
C TYR A 58 -8.72 0.40 -0.55
N VAL A 59 -7.65 0.16 -1.32
CA VAL A 59 -6.90 -1.10 -1.27
C VAL A 59 -5.59 -0.81 -0.56
N VAL A 60 -5.39 -1.48 0.57
CA VAL A 60 -4.33 -1.20 1.53
C VAL A 60 -3.37 -2.37 1.56
N LEU A 61 -2.08 -2.10 1.38
CA LEU A 61 -1.01 -3.04 1.70
C LEU A 61 -0.67 -2.83 3.19
N SER A 62 -1.25 -3.68 4.03
CA SER A 62 -1.04 -3.68 5.47
C SER A 62 0.12 -4.59 5.83
N ASP A 63 0.94 -4.19 6.80
CA ASP A 63 1.85 -5.12 7.47
C ASP A 63 1.85 -4.91 8.99
N GLU A 64 0.71 -4.47 9.54
CA GLU A 64 0.61 -4.22 10.98
C GLU A 64 0.90 -5.44 11.85
N ARG A 65 0.84 -6.65 11.28
CA ARG A 65 1.21 -7.91 11.93
C ARG A 65 2.73 -8.16 11.97
N GLY A 66 3.55 -7.30 11.36
CA GLY A 66 5.00 -7.44 11.21
C GLY A 66 5.82 -6.16 11.49
N GLN A 67 6.97 -6.00 10.82
CA GLN A 67 7.96 -4.94 11.09
C GLN A 67 7.56 -3.52 10.61
N LYS A 68 6.31 -3.31 10.20
CA LYS A 68 5.83 -2.06 9.57
C LYS A 68 6.61 -1.70 8.29
N ALA A 69 6.93 -2.71 7.49
CA ALA A 69 7.73 -2.67 6.27
C ALA A 69 6.94 -2.49 4.95
N ALA A 70 5.63 -2.26 4.95
CA ALA A 70 4.80 -2.14 3.74
C ALA A 70 5.36 -1.16 2.70
N LEU A 71 5.93 -0.04 3.17
CA LEU A 71 6.54 0.96 2.31
C LEU A 71 7.84 0.45 1.64
N SER A 72 8.60 -0.38 2.35
CA SER A 72 9.79 -1.05 1.79
C SER A 72 9.41 -2.17 0.83
N ILE A 73 8.29 -2.85 1.05
CA ILE A 73 7.75 -3.85 0.14
C ILE A 73 7.31 -3.19 -1.17
N GLU A 74 6.59 -2.08 -1.08
CA GLU A 74 6.07 -1.37 -2.26
C GLU A 74 7.20 -0.71 -3.08
N TYR A 75 8.11 0.02 -2.42
CA TYR A 75 9.08 0.88 -3.10
C TYR A 75 10.55 0.46 -2.99
N GLY A 76 10.82 -0.62 -2.25
CA GLY A 76 12.18 -1.04 -1.94
C GLY A 76 12.84 -0.20 -0.85
N ARG A 77 14.01 -0.65 -0.41
CA ARG A 77 14.85 0.05 0.56
C ARG A 77 16.32 -0.08 0.20
N ALA A 78 17.12 0.92 0.56
CA ALA A 78 18.58 0.81 0.52
C ALA A 78 19.07 -0.06 1.69
N ALA A 79 20.28 -0.60 1.58
CA ALA A 79 20.93 -1.26 2.71
C ALA A 79 21.14 -0.25 3.84
N SER A 80 20.91 -0.67 5.08
CA SER A 80 21.10 0.18 6.25
C SER A 80 21.49 -0.63 7.46
N THR A 81 22.34 -0.05 8.32
CA THR A 81 22.67 -0.64 9.61
C THR A 81 21.64 -0.20 10.65
N VAL A 82 21.05 -1.15 11.35
CA VAL A 82 20.09 -0.89 12.43
C VAL A 82 20.59 -1.51 13.73
N THR A 83 20.48 -0.75 14.82
CA THR A 83 20.79 -1.25 16.16
C THR A 83 19.59 -2.06 16.67
N ARG A 84 19.81 -3.34 17.00
CA ARG A 84 18.83 -4.22 17.64
C ARG A 84 19.25 -4.57 19.04
N LYS A 85 18.28 -4.92 19.89
CA LYS A 85 18.51 -5.42 21.25
C LYS A 85 18.39 -6.93 21.28
N ASP A 86 19.32 -7.59 21.96
CA ASP A 86 19.23 -9.02 22.23
C ASP A 86 18.24 -9.29 23.39
N ALA A 87 18.01 -10.58 23.68
CA ALA A 87 17.15 -11.01 24.79
C ALA A 87 17.70 -10.61 26.19
N PHE A 88 18.94 -10.16 26.27
CA PHE A 88 19.65 -9.76 27.48
C PHE A 88 19.81 -8.22 27.60
N GLY A 89 19.26 -7.46 26.65
CA GLY A 89 19.28 -6.00 26.62
C GLY A 89 20.54 -5.36 25.99
N ASN A 90 21.47 -6.15 25.45
CA ASN A 90 22.65 -5.61 24.76
C ASN A 90 22.27 -5.12 23.36
N GLU A 91 22.83 -3.97 22.97
CA GLU A 91 22.67 -3.39 21.64
C GLU A 91 23.74 -3.94 20.69
N PHE A 92 23.32 -4.40 19.52
CA PHE A 92 24.21 -4.86 18.44
C PHE A 92 23.74 -4.31 17.10
N GLU A 93 24.70 -4.04 16.22
CA GLU A 93 24.42 -3.56 14.87
C GLU A 93 24.10 -4.74 13.95
N VAL A 94 23.00 -4.61 13.20
CA VAL A 94 22.60 -5.57 12.17
C VAL A 94 22.53 -4.84 10.85
N GLU A 95 23.21 -5.39 9.85
CA GLU A 95 23.08 -4.92 8.48
C GLU A 95 21.77 -5.46 7.88
N VAL A 96 20.88 -4.55 7.50
CA VAL A 96 19.66 -4.88 6.76
C VAL A 96 19.98 -4.71 5.28
N PRO A 97 19.96 -5.77 4.47
CA PRO A 97 20.24 -5.66 3.06
C PRO A 97 19.17 -4.81 2.36
N GLY A 98 19.61 -4.12 1.32
CA GLY A 98 18.72 -3.44 0.39
C GLY A 98 17.81 -4.43 -0.31
N MET A 99 16.63 -3.94 -0.72
CA MET A 99 15.68 -4.72 -1.49
C MET A 99 15.08 -3.85 -2.59
N ASP A 100 14.84 -4.46 -3.75
CA ASP A 100 14.04 -3.83 -4.78
C ASP A 100 12.56 -3.82 -4.38
N GLY A 101 11.84 -2.77 -4.80
CA GLY A 101 10.41 -2.67 -4.56
C GLY A 101 9.62 -3.62 -5.45
N LEU A 102 8.63 -4.30 -4.87
CA LEU A 102 7.72 -5.17 -5.60
C LEU A 102 6.64 -4.38 -6.36
N TYR A 103 6.36 -3.14 -5.95
CA TYR A 103 5.33 -2.30 -6.55
C TYR A 103 3.97 -3.01 -6.61
N VAL A 104 3.54 -3.63 -5.51
CA VAL A 104 2.36 -4.48 -5.44
C VAL A 104 1.11 -3.67 -5.82
N LEU A 105 0.86 -2.57 -5.12
CA LEU A 105 -0.32 -1.74 -5.34
C LEU A 105 -0.27 -1.01 -6.69
N ALA A 106 0.89 -0.45 -7.05
CA ALA A 106 1.04 0.25 -8.32
C ALA A 106 0.82 -0.70 -9.53
N THR A 107 1.29 -1.93 -9.43
CA THR A 107 1.14 -2.93 -10.50
C THR A 107 -0.30 -3.46 -10.53
N ALA A 108 -0.90 -3.79 -9.39
CA ALA A 108 -2.27 -4.29 -9.31
C ALA A 108 -3.32 -3.29 -9.83
N SER A 109 -3.13 -2.01 -9.50
CA SER A 109 -4.03 -0.92 -9.90
C SER A 109 -3.81 -0.41 -11.34
N GLY A 110 -2.72 -0.82 -12.00
CA GLY A 110 -2.33 -0.26 -13.30
C GLY A 110 -1.96 1.22 -13.25
N LEU A 111 -1.75 1.78 -12.05
CA LEU A 111 -1.37 3.17 -11.86
C LEU A 111 0.12 3.35 -12.19
N PRO A 112 0.51 4.50 -12.75
CA PRO A 112 1.91 4.77 -13.04
C PRO A 112 2.75 4.69 -11.77
N LYS A 113 3.84 3.91 -11.82
CA LYS A 113 4.79 3.79 -10.71
C LYS A 113 5.33 5.18 -10.36
N LYS A 114 5.07 5.66 -9.15
CA LYS A 114 5.65 6.91 -8.68
C LYS A 114 7.16 6.71 -8.53
N ARG A 115 7.94 7.33 -9.42
CA ARG A 115 9.41 7.33 -9.31
C ARG A 115 9.78 8.12 -8.05
N LYS A 116 10.55 7.53 -7.14
CA LYS A 116 11.24 8.28 -6.09
C LYS A 116 12.06 9.37 -6.78
N GLY A 117 11.74 10.64 -6.52
CA GLY A 117 12.60 11.73 -6.96
C GLY A 117 14.01 11.47 -6.46
N ARG A 118 15.03 11.76 -7.29
CA ARG A 118 16.43 11.67 -6.84
C ARG A 118 16.57 12.56 -5.61
N VAL A 119 16.85 11.96 -4.46
CA VAL A 119 17.25 12.71 -3.27
C VAL A 119 18.60 13.33 -3.62
N LYS A 120 18.65 14.65 -3.79
CA LYS A 120 19.92 15.36 -3.79
C LYS A 120 20.45 15.29 -2.37
N LEU A 121 21.50 14.49 -2.18
CA LEU A 121 22.36 14.61 -1.02
C LEU A 121 23.29 15.78 -1.35
N ASP A 122 22.96 16.96 -0.84
CA ASP A 122 23.90 18.09 -0.78
C ASP A 122 24.87 17.86 0.39
#